data_AF-A0A822E4F0-F1
#
_entry.id   AF-A0A822E4F0-F1
#
_cell.length_a   1.000
_cell.length_b   1.000
_cell.length_c   1.000
_cell.angle_alpha   90.00
_cell.angle_beta   90.00
_cell.angle_gamma   90.00
#
_symmetry.space_group_name_H-M   'P 1'
#
loop_
_entity.id
_entity.type
_entity.pdbx_description
1 polymer ?
#
loop_
_entity_poly.entity_id
_entity_poly.type
_entity_poly.pdbx_seq_one_letter_code
_entity_poly.pdbx_strand_id
1 'polypeptide(L)' 'PGNIGNAVYHHSGYGPTFGSGHDIYLANVSNSNNSSYIGFPSGYVDTTGKGNNTFTGARNFTTSDIEVYKLA' A
#
# COMPACT_ATOMS: atom_id res chain seq x y z
N PRO A 1 10.93 15.51 1.52
CA PRO A 1 10.91 15.23 0.06
C PRO A 1 10.97 13.71 -0.18
N GLY A 2 9.91 13.14 -0.79
CA GLY A 2 9.80 11.69 -0.99
C GLY A 2 10.78 11.16 -2.03
N ASN A 3 11.45 10.05 -1.73
CA ASN A 3 12.33 9.37 -2.69
C ASN A 3 11.47 8.66 -3.75
N ILE A 4 11.33 9.31 -4.92
CA ILE A 4 10.46 8.88 -6.02
C ILE A 4 10.83 7.49 -6.55
N GLY A 5 12.09 7.07 -6.43
CA GLY A 5 12.56 5.73 -6.84
C GLY A 5 11.91 4.57 -6.08
N ASN A 6 11.28 4.83 -4.93
CA ASN A 6 10.55 3.85 -4.13
C ASN A 6 9.03 4.12 -4.15
N ALA A 7 8.54 4.90 -5.10
CA ALA A 7 7.10 5.16 -5.23
C ALA A 7 6.33 3.88 -5.57
N VAL A 8 6.91 3.01 -6.40
CA VAL A 8 6.44 1.64 -6.65
C VAL A 8 7.64 0.70 -6.61
N TYR A 9 7.59 -0.29 -5.73
CA TYR A 9 8.63 -1.31 -5.60
C TYR A 9 8.01 -2.70 -5.79
N HIS A 10 8.62 -3.50 -6.66
CA HIS A 10 8.16 -4.86 -6.97
C HIS A 10 9.18 -5.86 -6.42
N HIS A 11 8.73 -6.82 -5.64
CA HIS A 11 9.55 -7.91 -5.11
C HIS A 11 8.98 -9.27 -5.55
N SER A 12 9.82 -10.31 -5.60
CA SER A 12 9.36 -11.65 -6.00
C SER A 12 8.62 -12.39 -4.89
N GLY A 13 8.93 -12.08 -3.62
CA GLY A 13 8.32 -12.71 -2.44
C GLY A 13 7.07 -12.02 -1.88
N TYR A 14 6.75 -10.81 -2.35
CA TYR A 14 5.59 -10.04 -1.93
C TYR A 14 5.24 -9.00 -3.00
N GLY A 15 3.98 -8.58 -3.05
CA GLY A 15 3.40 -7.84 -4.16
C GLY A 15 4.04 -6.47 -4.43
N PRO A 16 3.45 -5.68 -5.34
CA PRO A 16 3.87 -4.29 -5.47
C PRO A 16 3.60 -3.56 -4.14
N THR A 17 4.56 -2.73 -3.74
CA THR A 17 4.42 -1.84 -2.59
C THR A 17 4.51 -0.39 -3.06
N PHE A 18 3.72 0.48 -2.46
CA PHE A 18 3.66 1.89 -2.83
C PHE A 18 4.17 2.77 -1.70
N GLY A 19 4.94 3.79 -2.05
CA GLY A 19 5.60 4.69 -1.10
C GLY A 19 6.82 4.08 -0.42
N SER A 20 7.81 4.92 -0.09
CA SER A 20 8.97 4.48 0.69
C SER A 20 8.53 4.03 2.08
N GLY A 21 9.05 2.89 2.56
CA GLY A 21 8.60 2.31 3.83
C GLY A 21 7.29 1.51 3.72
N HIS A 22 6.79 1.30 2.50
CA HIS A 22 5.58 0.52 2.20
C HIS A 22 4.31 1.13 2.80
N ASP A 23 3.94 2.33 2.33
CA ASP A 23 2.69 2.98 2.74
C ASP A 23 1.47 2.13 2.40
N ILE A 24 1.52 1.45 1.26
CA ILE A 24 0.55 0.43 0.87
C ILE A 24 1.33 -0.83 0.52
N TYR A 25 1.16 -1.87 1.32
CA TYR A 25 1.77 -3.17 1.14
C TYR A 25 0.71 -4.22 0.83
N LEU A 26 0.85 -4.89 -0.31
CA LEU A 26 0.03 -6.04 -0.70
C LEU A 26 0.83 -7.33 -0.51
N ALA A 27 0.39 -8.17 0.43
CA ALA A 27 1.00 -9.46 0.68
C ALA A 27 0.75 -10.44 -0.49
N ASN A 28 1.56 -11.48 -0.58
CA ASN A 28 1.23 -12.62 -1.43
C ASN A 28 -0.07 -13.28 -0.93
N VAL A 29 -0.91 -13.77 -1.85
CA VAL A 29 -2.19 -14.44 -1.52
C VAL A 29 -3.06 -13.58 -0.58
N SER A 30 -3.11 -12.26 -0.83
CA SER A 30 -3.72 -11.27 0.07
C SER A 30 -5.23 -11.45 0.27
N ASN A 31 -5.88 -12.27 -0.55
CA ASN A 31 -7.29 -12.64 -0.40
C ASN A 31 -7.54 -13.75 0.63
N SER A 32 -6.51 -14.45 1.08
CA SER A 32 -6.63 -15.54 2.06
C SER A 32 -5.83 -15.30 3.34
N ASN A 33 -5.17 -14.14 3.48
CA ASN A 33 -4.45 -13.76 4.68
C ASN A 33 -4.59 -12.26 4.99
N ASN A 34 -4.33 -11.92 6.25
CA ASN A 34 -4.40 -10.55 6.77
C ASN A 34 -3.01 -9.87 6.86
N SER A 35 -2.08 -10.26 5.98
CA SER A 35 -0.70 -9.78 6.03
C SER A 35 -0.47 -8.49 5.23
N SER A 36 -1.44 -8.07 4.40
CA SER A 36 -1.41 -6.75 3.77
C SER A 36 -1.57 -5.66 4.83
N TYR A 37 -0.97 -4.50 4.61
CA TYR A 37 -1.06 -3.39 5.56
C TYR A 37 -0.95 -2.02 4.91
N ILE A 38 -1.45 -1.03 5.64
CA ILE A 38 -1.27 0.39 5.38
C ILE A 38 -0.23 0.92 6.38
N GLY A 39 0.94 1.32 5.87
CA GLY A 39 2.06 1.91 6.62
C GLY A 39 2.14 3.44 6.50
N PHE A 40 1.20 4.04 5.77
CA PHE A 40 1.10 5.48 5.56
C PHE A 40 1.13 6.28 6.86
N PRO A 41 1.82 7.44 6.96
CA PRO A 41 2.47 8.21 5.88
C PRO A 41 4.02 8.18 5.91
N SER A 42 4.64 7.04 5.63
CA SER A 42 6.10 6.92 5.57
C SER A 42 6.71 7.55 4.32
N GLY A 43 6.14 7.32 3.13
CA GLY A 43 6.68 7.79 1.85
C GLY A 43 5.87 8.89 1.18
N TYR A 44 4.55 8.82 1.26
CA TYR A 44 3.64 9.88 0.85
C TYR A 44 3.36 10.84 2.02
N VAL A 45 3.19 12.12 1.69
CA VAL A 45 2.88 13.14 2.69
C VAL A 45 1.39 13.14 2.98
N ASP A 46 1.01 13.06 4.26
CA ASP A 46 -0.37 13.32 4.69
C ASP A 46 -0.62 14.82 4.82
N THR A 47 -1.21 15.41 3.78
CA THR A 47 -1.60 16.82 3.78
C THR A 47 -2.90 17.08 4.56
N THR A 48 -3.64 16.02 4.93
CA THR A 48 -4.97 16.11 5.54
C THR A 48 -4.96 15.79 7.04
N GLY A 49 -3.94 15.09 7.51
CA GLY A 49 -3.84 14.53 8.86
C GLY A 49 -4.82 13.38 9.14
N LYS A 50 -5.51 12.88 8.11
CA LYS A 50 -6.57 11.87 8.23
C LYS A 50 -6.21 10.54 7.57
N GLY A 51 -5.17 10.49 6.74
CA GLY A 51 -4.97 9.37 5.81
C GLY A 51 -4.79 8.03 6.51
N ASN A 52 -4.19 7.98 7.70
CA ASN A 52 -4.02 6.75 8.48
C ASN A 52 -5.35 6.05 8.82
N ASN A 53 -6.44 6.81 9.00
CA ASN A 53 -7.78 6.26 9.28
C ASN A 53 -8.63 6.09 8.01
N THR A 54 -8.22 6.67 6.88
CA THR A 54 -9.05 6.76 5.66
C THR A 54 -9.03 5.50 4.81
N PHE A 55 -7.92 4.77 4.76
CA PHE A 55 -7.78 3.65 3.82
C PHE A 55 -8.65 2.45 4.18
N THR A 56 -8.32 1.77 5.28
CA THR A 56 -8.93 0.49 5.66
C THR A 56 -9.58 0.52 7.04
N GLY A 57 -9.45 1.63 7.79
CA GLY A 57 -9.90 1.76 9.18
C GLY A 57 -9.10 0.93 10.20
N ALA A 58 -8.19 0.06 9.74
CA ALA A 58 -7.26 -0.73 10.54
C ALA A 58 -5.93 -0.90 9.80
N ARG A 59 -4.82 -1.09 10.52
CA ARG A 59 -3.49 -1.20 9.90
C ARG A 59 -3.40 -2.38 8.93
N ASN A 60 -3.88 -3.55 9.32
CA ASN A 60 -3.84 -4.78 8.53
C ASN A 60 -5.19 -5.04 7.86
N PHE A 61 -5.16 -5.64 6.67
CA PHE A 61 -6.37 -6.00 5.94
C PHE A 61 -6.20 -7.27 5.08
N THR A 62 -7.32 -7.93 4.81
CA THR A 62 -7.45 -8.96 3.77
C THR A 62 -8.08 -8.33 2.53
N THR A 63 -7.53 -8.60 1.36
CA THR A 63 -8.05 -8.08 0.09
C THR A 63 -9.31 -8.84 -0.34
N SER A 64 -10.38 -8.13 -0.72
CA SER A 64 -11.54 -8.76 -1.37
C SER A 64 -11.30 -8.93 -2.86
N ASP A 65 -10.95 -7.84 -3.55
CA ASP A 65 -10.73 -7.79 -5.00
C ASP A 65 -9.55 -6.85 -5.36
N ILE A 66 -8.94 -7.06 -6.53
CA ILE A 66 -7.93 -6.17 -7.11
C ILE A 66 -8.31 -5.86 -8.55
N GLU A 67 -8.41 -4.57 -8.86
CA GLU A 67 -8.68 -4.06 -10.21
C GLU A 67 -7.51 -3.20 -10.69
N VAL A 68 -7.06 -3.40 -11.94
CA VAL A 68 -5.94 -2.66 -12.55
C VAL A 68 -6.43 -1.97 -13.81
N TYR A 69 -6.30 -0.64 -13.83
CA TYR A 69 -6.72 0.21 -14.94
C TYR A 69 -5.51 0.77 -15.67
N LYS A 70 -5.61 0.93 -17.00
CA LYS A 70 -4.63 1.63 -17.82
C LYS A 70 -5.30 2.71 -18.65
N LEU A 71 -4.58 3.81 -18.89
CA LEU A 71 -4.98 4.80 -19.88
C LEU A 71 -4.74 4.22 -21.29
N ALA A 72 -5.66 4.51 -22.21
CA ALA A 72 -5.54 4.18 -23.62
C ALA A 72 -4.67 5.21 -24.35
#